data_AF-A0A924HLI2-F1
#
_entry.id   AF-A0A924HLI2-F1
#
_cell.length_a   1.000
_cell.length_b   1.000
_cell.length_c   1.000
_cell.angle_alpha   90.00
_cell.angle_beta   90.00
_cell.angle_gamma   90.00
#
_symmetry.space_group_name_H-M   'P 1'
#
loop_
_entity.id
_entity.type
_entity.pdbx_description
1 polymer ?
#
loop_
_entity_poly.entity_id
_entity_poly.type
_entity_poly.pdbx_seq_one_letter_code
_entity_poly.pdbx_strand_id
1 'polypeptide(L)'
;MITLSDQNGNVISSVSYADTWYRDATKKTGGWSLERTDPFSNCLGATSWKASNDASGGTPGKLNSVNILNYDALSLKVDSFSKQNDSTLLVIFSKSLDQNSLISGNFNLQPTSILKSITSDIGQQKITLTFSKFQPATNFQLQLGNMNDCSGKTLTGNTNFSFKTPALRTDTAKLFITEIFADPSPEVGLPLVEFVEIYNAGKDTVDLKDYSISNGTSKGKFGTKKLLPNEYLIVCPAADSLSYQSYGKIIAPSSFPSLLNTVGKVILKSHTERLIDSVAYADTWYRDATKKAGGWSLEKLDLFSICKGATAWTSSKDISGGTPGKQNSVNILNYDALSLKVDSFSKQNDSTLLVIFSKSLDQNSLISGNFNLQPTSILKSINTDISQQKITLTFSKFQPAATYQLQLGNMNDCSGKAITGNKNFSFKTAAVRPDTANLIISEIFVDPSPEVGLPLVEFVEIYNAGKDTVDLKDYSISNGTSKGKFGTKKILPNEYVIVCPAADSLSYQSYGKIIAPSSFPTLTNTAGKVILKSHTERLIDSVAYADTWYRDATKKAGGWSLEKLDLFSNCQGATA
;
A
#
# COMPACT_ATOMS: atom_id res chain seq x y z
N MET A 1 53.21 36.90 37.41
CA MET A 1 52.95 37.78 38.57
C MET A 1 53.85 38.99 38.43
N ILE A 2 53.33 40.19 38.67
CA ILE A 2 54.06 41.46 38.74
C ILE A 2 54.03 41.91 40.19
N THR A 3 55.17 42.40 40.70
CA THR A 3 55.31 42.84 42.08
C THR A 3 56.00 44.19 42.12
N LEU A 4 55.44 45.12 42.89
CA LEU A 4 56.04 46.39 43.26
C LEU A 4 56.54 46.25 44.69
N SER A 5 57.84 46.52 44.93
CA SER A 5 58.46 46.42 46.25
C SER A 5 59.16 47.71 46.64
N ASP A 6 59.31 47.95 47.94
CA ASP A 6 60.12 49.03 48.48
C ASP A 6 61.62 48.70 48.40
N GLN A 7 62.46 49.66 48.81
CA GLN A 7 63.93 49.52 48.84
C GLN A 7 64.44 48.40 49.78
N ASN A 8 63.61 47.93 50.71
CA ASN A 8 63.93 46.87 51.66
C ASN A 8 63.43 45.49 51.17
N GLY A 9 62.80 45.42 49.99
CA GLY A 9 62.24 44.20 49.42
C GLY A 9 60.83 43.86 49.90
N ASN A 10 60.17 44.71 50.70
CA ASN A 10 58.79 44.50 51.12
C ASN A 10 57.85 44.75 49.94
N VAL A 11 56.88 43.86 49.73
CA VAL A 11 55.90 43.99 48.66
C VAL A 11 54.89 45.10 49.00
N ILE A 12 54.83 46.13 48.15
CA ILE A 12 53.84 47.21 48.20
C ILE A 12 52.53 46.78 47.52
N SER A 13 52.64 46.12 46.36
CA SER A 13 51.48 45.62 45.61
C SER A 13 51.92 44.49 44.69
N SER A 14 51.04 43.52 44.45
CA SER A 14 51.28 42.47 43.47
C SER A 14 50.02 42.13 42.69
N VAL A 15 50.20 41.65 41.46
CA VAL A 15 49.11 41.19 40.61
C VAL A 15 49.59 40.02 39.76
N SER A 16 48.86 38.92 39.82
CA SER A 16 48.93 37.88 38.79
C SER A 16 47.95 38.23 37.70
N TYR A 17 48.22 37.87 36.45
CA TYR A 17 47.31 38.10 35.34
C TYR A 17 47.33 36.91 34.40
N ALA A 18 46.28 36.78 33.60
CA ALA A 18 46.14 35.78 32.56
C ALA A 18 45.34 36.37 31.40
N ASP A 19 45.50 35.84 30.19
CA ASP A 19 44.78 36.32 28.99
C ASP A 19 43.25 36.22 29.13
N THR A 20 42.78 35.36 30.04
CA THR A 20 41.36 35.25 30.37
C THR A 20 40.81 36.54 31.00
N TRP A 21 41.64 37.33 31.69
CA TRP A 21 41.22 38.56 32.36
C TRP A 21 40.80 39.67 31.40
N TYR A 22 41.12 39.57 30.11
CA TYR A 22 40.63 40.56 29.12
C TYR A 22 39.11 40.52 29.00
N ARG A 23 38.48 39.36 29.25
CA ARG A 23 37.02 39.11 29.11
C ARG A 23 36.46 39.48 27.74
N ASP A 24 37.32 39.48 26.74
CA ASP A 24 37.02 39.84 25.37
C ASP A 24 37.88 38.95 24.46
N ALA A 25 37.23 38.24 23.55
CA ALA A 25 37.88 37.25 22.70
C ALA A 25 38.82 37.88 21.66
N THR A 26 38.58 39.13 21.30
CA THR A 26 39.41 39.89 20.35
C THR A 26 40.52 40.62 21.11
N LYS A 27 40.22 41.31 22.21
CA LYS A 27 41.25 42.10 22.91
C LYS A 27 42.34 41.24 23.55
N LYS A 28 42.03 39.99 23.90
CA LYS A 28 43.03 39.03 24.40
C LYS A 28 44.09 38.65 23.37
N THR A 29 43.87 38.89 22.06
CA THR A 29 44.85 38.52 21.02
C THR A 29 45.93 39.58 20.83
N GLY A 30 45.89 40.68 21.58
CA GLY A 30 46.94 41.71 21.59
C GLY A 30 46.44 43.11 21.19
N GLY A 31 47.24 44.12 21.50
CA GLY A 31 46.94 45.53 21.20
C GLY A 31 46.12 46.26 22.27
N TRP A 32 45.80 45.61 23.39
CA TRP A 32 45.00 46.18 24.48
C TRP A 32 45.69 45.98 25.84
N SER A 33 45.50 46.90 26.79
CA SER A 33 45.92 46.74 28.17
C SER A 33 44.83 46.08 29.02
N LEU A 34 45.25 45.36 30.08
CA LEU A 34 44.39 45.07 31.22
C LEU A 34 44.41 46.26 32.16
N GLU A 35 43.23 46.74 32.55
CA GLU A 35 43.06 47.88 33.44
C GLU A 35 42.24 47.48 34.67
N ARG A 36 42.66 47.97 35.84
CA ARG A 36 41.95 47.77 37.11
C ARG A 36 40.74 48.70 37.16
N THR A 37 39.58 48.19 37.54
CA THR A 37 38.31 48.93 37.57
C THR A 37 38.23 49.93 38.72
N ASP A 38 38.88 49.65 39.86
CA ASP A 38 39.01 50.62 40.95
C ASP A 38 40.31 50.31 41.71
N PRO A 39 41.29 51.23 41.71
CA PRO A 39 42.55 51.04 42.43
C PRO A 39 42.39 50.91 43.95
N PHE A 40 41.32 51.48 44.52
CA PHE A 40 41.06 51.50 45.96
C PHE A 40 40.11 50.39 46.42
N SER A 41 39.52 49.66 45.47
CA SER A 41 38.60 48.55 45.76
C SER A 41 39.31 47.40 46.48
N ASN A 42 38.66 46.86 47.50
CA ASN A 42 39.08 45.66 48.22
C ASN A 42 38.92 44.37 47.39
N CYS A 43 38.15 44.41 46.30
CA CYS A 43 38.11 43.34 45.31
C CYS A 43 39.44 43.25 44.57
N LEU A 44 40.23 42.22 44.88
CA LEU A 44 41.50 41.94 44.22
C LEU A 44 41.34 40.83 43.17
N GLY A 45 42.32 40.71 42.27
CA GLY A 45 42.39 39.62 41.32
C GLY A 45 41.50 39.79 40.08
N ALA A 46 41.15 38.68 39.43
CA ALA A 46 40.55 38.69 38.09
C ALA A 46 39.26 39.51 37.97
N THR A 47 38.48 39.59 39.05
CA THR A 47 37.18 40.27 39.11
C THR A 47 37.29 41.79 38.99
N SER A 48 38.42 42.39 39.41
CA SER A 48 38.67 43.83 39.35
C SER A 48 39.50 44.29 38.15
N TRP A 49 39.81 43.39 37.20
CA TRP A 49 40.52 43.72 35.97
C TRP A 49 39.72 43.33 34.73
N LYS A 50 39.81 44.16 33.68
CA LYS A 50 39.28 43.85 32.34
C LYS A 50 40.04 44.62 31.26
N ALA A 51 39.84 44.28 30.00
CA ALA A 51 40.46 44.99 28.88
C ALA A 51 40.07 46.47 28.83
N SER A 52 41.00 47.34 28.43
CA SER A 52 40.74 48.76 28.19
C SER A 52 39.59 48.98 27.22
N ASN A 53 38.79 50.02 27.47
CA ASN A 53 37.77 50.53 26.57
C ASN A 53 38.25 51.71 25.72
N ASP A 54 39.48 52.20 25.94
CA ASP A 54 40.03 53.30 25.15
C ASP A 54 40.40 52.84 23.73
N ALA A 55 40.05 53.64 22.72
CA ALA A 55 40.29 53.31 21.31
C ALA A 55 41.78 53.15 20.97
N SER A 56 42.69 53.73 21.76
CA SER A 56 44.14 53.56 21.62
C SER A 56 44.68 52.24 22.19
N GLY A 57 43.82 51.42 22.79
CA GLY A 57 44.18 50.14 23.39
C GLY A 57 44.53 50.22 24.88
N GLY A 58 44.76 51.40 25.45
CA GLY A 58 45.05 51.56 26.88
C GLY A 58 45.15 53.02 27.32
N THR A 59 45.16 53.27 28.63
CA THR A 59 45.25 54.63 29.19
C THR A 59 46.53 54.91 29.99
N PRO A 60 47.75 54.82 29.40
CA PRO A 60 48.99 55.10 30.14
C PRO A 60 49.03 56.56 30.63
N GLY A 61 49.37 56.75 31.91
CA GLY A 61 49.46 58.08 32.53
C GLY A 61 48.12 58.78 32.78
N LYS A 62 46.99 58.13 32.52
CA LYS A 62 45.63 58.65 32.73
C LYS A 62 44.82 57.71 33.63
N LEU A 63 43.63 58.16 34.05
CA LEU A 63 42.66 57.29 34.72
C LEU A 63 42.27 56.14 33.78
N ASN A 64 42.17 54.93 34.33
CA ASN A 64 41.74 53.74 33.59
C ASN A 64 40.39 53.96 32.91
N SER A 65 40.28 53.59 31.63
CA SER A 65 39.04 53.71 30.83
C SER A 65 37.88 52.87 31.37
N VAL A 66 38.21 51.87 32.19
CA VAL A 66 37.27 50.96 32.84
C VAL A 66 36.96 51.34 34.28
N ASN A 67 37.46 52.50 34.73
CA ASN A 67 37.35 52.94 36.11
C ASN A 67 35.89 53.13 36.55
N ILE A 68 35.56 52.59 37.71
CA ILE A 68 34.29 52.79 38.41
C ILE A 68 34.64 53.41 39.75
N LEU A 69 34.35 54.71 39.89
CA LEU A 69 34.66 55.45 41.11
C LEU A 69 33.86 54.89 42.29
N ASN A 70 34.55 54.63 43.40
CA ASN A 70 33.97 54.08 44.63
C ASN A 70 33.20 52.77 44.39
N TYR A 71 33.83 51.82 43.69
CA TYR A 71 33.21 50.53 43.33
C TYR A 71 32.64 49.81 44.56
N ASP A 72 33.38 49.81 45.66
CA ASP A 72 32.99 49.18 46.93
C ASP A 72 31.71 49.82 47.52
N ALA A 73 31.45 51.11 47.25
CA ALA A 73 30.26 51.81 47.72
C ALA A 73 28.99 51.48 46.89
N LEU A 74 29.13 50.94 45.68
CA LEU A 74 27.99 50.53 44.84
C LEU A 74 27.25 49.34 45.44
N SER A 75 25.93 49.25 45.26
CA SER A 75 25.14 48.13 45.79
C SER A 75 25.24 46.88 44.93
N LEU A 76 25.42 45.72 45.58
CA LEU A 76 25.25 44.42 44.95
C LEU A 76 23.75 44.13 44.81
N LYS A 77 23.30 43.93 43.58
CA LYS A 77 21.92 43.56 43.22
C LYS A 77 21.95 42.60 42.02
N VAL A 78 20.81 41.94 41.78
CA VAL A 78 20.60 41.21 40.53
C VAL A 78 20.14 42.19 39.45
N ASP A 79 20.87 42.22 38.34
CA ASP A 79 20.53 43.02 37.16
C ASP A 79 19.58 42.27 36.22
N SER A 80 19.78 40.96 36.03
CA SER A 80 18.84 40.15 35.25
C SER A 80 18.79 38.68 35.66
N PHE A 81 17.63 38.07 35.42
CA PHE A 81 17.36 36.66 35.63
C PHE A 81 16.64 36.09 34.42
N SER A 82 17.06 34.92 33.93
CA SER A 82 16.37 34.25 32.82
C SER A 82 16.55 32.73 32.84
N LYS A 83 15.48 32.02 32.45
CA LYS A 83 15.57 30.58 32.17
C LYS A 83 16.14 30.37 30.77
N GLN A 84 17.23 29.60 30.67
CA GLN A 84 17.90 29.34 29.39
C GLN A 84 17.32 28.10 28.67
N ASN A 85 17.05 27.03 29.41
CA ASN A 85 16.50 25.78 28.86
C ASN A 85 15.71 25.00 29.94
N ASP A 86 15.53 23.68 29.78
CA ASP A 86 14.78 22.82 30.70
C ASP A 86 15.55 22.45 31.99
N SER A 87 16.77 22.94 32.18
CA SER A 87 17.61 22.66 33.35
C SER A 87 18.50 23.83 33.79
N THR A 88 18.62 24.89 33.00
CA THR A 88 19.60 25.97 33.24
C THR A 88 18.92 27.32 33.50
N LEU A 89 19.37 28.02 34.54
CA LEU A 89 19.05 29.41 34.84
C LEU A 89 20.31 30.28 34.70
N LEU A 90 20.12 31.52 34.28
CA LEU A 90 21.15 32.54 34.18
C LEU A 90 20.80 33.72 35.10
N VAL A 91 21.73 34.10 35.97
CA VAL A 91 21.63 35.25 36.85
C VAL A 91 22.80 36.19 36.57
N ILE A 92 22.52 37.48 36.35
CA ILE A 92 23.52 38.52 36.15
C ILE A 92 23.43 39.53 37.29
N PHE A 93 24.55 39.83 37.93
CA PHE A 93 24.68 40.74 39.06
C PHE A 93 25.33 42.07 38.67
N SER A 94 25.01 43.13 39.40
CA SER A 94 25.58 44.48 39.20
C SER A 94 27.04 44.60 39.57
N LYS A 95 27.53 43.69 40.43
CA LYS A 95 28.90 43.62 40.92
C LYS A 95 29.38 42.18 40.91
N SER A 96 30.69 42.01 40.92
CA SER A 96 31.33 40.70 41.05
C SER A 96 31.01 40.10 42.42
N LEU A 97 30.44 38.90 42.42
CA LEU A 97 30.23 38.15 43.65
C LEU A 97 31.56 37.75 44.29
N ASP A 98 31.54 37.52 45.60
CA ASP A 98 32.60 36.78 46.27
C ASP A 98 32.51 35.29 45.94
N GLN A 99 33.66 34.63 45.77
CA GLN A 99 33.70 33.21 45.42
C GLN A 99 33.00 32.32 46.46
N ASN A 100 33.01 32.69 47.74
CA ASN A 100 32.34 31.93 48.79
C ASN A 100 30.81 32.09 48.75
N SER A 101 30.30 33.07 48.01
CA SER A 101 28.86 33.23 47.76
C SER A 101 28.33 32.21 46.75
N LEU A 102 29.21 31.56 45.97
CA LEU A 102 28.88 30.60 44.92
C LEU A 102 28.70 29.17 45.47
N ILE A 103 27.93 29.05 46.55
CA ILE A 103 27.60 27.78 47.21
C ILE A 103 26.12 27.45 47.02
N SER A 104 25.79 26.16 46.98
CA SER A 104 24.43 25.69 46.69
C SER A 104 23.36 26.22 47.66
N GLY A 105 23.70 26.40 48.93
CA GLY A 105 22.79 26.92 49.96
C GLY A 105 22.25 28.32 49.70
N ASN A 106 22.92 29.10 48.84
CA ASN A 106 22.51 30.45 48.47
C ASN A 106 21.50 30.50 47.32
N PHE A 107 21.21 29.35 46.68
CA PHE A 107 20.32 29.22 45.53
C PHE A 107 19.19 28.25 45.86
N ASN A 108 18.12 28.74 46.48
CA ASN A 108 16.98 27.93 46.85
C ASN A 108 15.90 27.96 45.76
N LEU A 109 15.64 26.81 45.13
CA LEU A 109 14.61 26.69 44.10
C LEU A 109 13.39 25.93 44.65
N GLN A 110 12.19 26.51 44.51
CA GLN A 110 10.93 25.91 44.94
C GLN A 110 9.93 25.77 43.76
N PRO A 111 9.30 24.61 43.53
CA PRO A 111 9.58 23.32 44.16
C PRO A 111 11.02 22.86 43.94
N THR A 112 11.55 22.04 44.86
CA THR A 112 12.95 21.62 44.83
C THR A 112 13.31 20.88 43.54
N SER A 113 14.37 21.33 42.87
CA SER A 113 15.14 20.56 41.88
C SER A 113 16.60 20.49 42.31
N ILE A 114 17.28 19.39 42.01
CA ILE A 114 18.68 19.19 42.42
C ILE A 114 19.57 20.14 41.64
N LEU A 115 20.25 21.07 42.34
CA LEU A 115 21.30 21.89 41.74
C LEU A 115 22.55 21.03 41.50
N LYS A 116 22.92 20.85 40.24
CA LYS A 116 24.04 20.01 39.80
C LYS A 116 25.35 20.78 39.74
N SER A 117 25.33 22.02 39.26
CA SER A 117 26.53 22.85 39.18
C SER A 117 26.21 24.34 39.21
N ILE A 118 27.19 25.10 39.67
CA ILE A 118 27.24 26.56 39.64
C ILE A 118 28.50 26.90 38.84
N THR A 119 28.34 27.64 37.76
CA THR A 119 29.48 28.19 37.00
C THR A 119 29.36 29.69 36.91
N SER A 120 30.49 30.38 36.89
CA SER A 120 30.58 31.83 36.77
C SER A 120 31.45 32.21 35.58
N ASP A 121 31.23 33.40 35.03
CA ASP A 121 32.24 34.04 34.21
C ASP A 121 33.45 34.45 35.07
N ILE A 122 34.56 34.82 34.42
CA ILE A 122 35.79 35.25 35.10
C ILE A 122 35.55 36.48 35.98
N GLY A 123 34.57 37.31 35.62
CA GLY A 123 34.14 38.46 36.40
C GLY A 123 33.25 38.14 37.59
N GLN A 124 32.78 36.90 37.75
CA GLN A 124 31.82 36.50 38.78
C GLN A 124 30.55 37.37 38.83
N GLN A 125 30.15 37.91 37.68
CA GLN A 125 28.92 38.70 37.52
C GLN A 125 27.82 37.89 36.85
N LYS A 126 28.18 36.91 36.01
CA LYS A 126 27.27 36.08 35.24
C LYS A 126 27.34 34.65 35.79
N ILE A 127 26.30 34.26 36.52
CA ILE A 127 26.20 32.94 37.17
C ILE A 127 25.22 32.07 36.40
N THR A 128 25.68 30.89 36.00
CA THR A 128 24.86 29.86 35.37
C THR A 128 24.62 28.74 36.38
N LEU A 129 23.34 28.51 36.68
CA LEU A 129 22.89 27.47 37.59
C LEU A 129 22.34 26.31 36.76
N THR A 130 22.91 25.12 36.90
CA THR A 130 22.43 23.92 36.21
C THR A 130 21.77 22.99 37.21
N PHE A 131 20.48 22.70 37.02
CA PHE A 131 19.67 21.82 37.84
C PHE A 131 19.44 20.46 37.15
N SER A 132 18.79 19.54 37.85
CA SER A 132 18.00 18.48 37.21
C SER A 132 16.86 19.08 36.40
N LYS A 133 16.41 18.35 35.36
CA LYS A 133 15.33 18.81 34.47
C LYS A 133 14.13 19.30 35.28
N PHE A 134 13.67 20.50 34.96
CA PHE A 134 12.53 21.12 35.60
C PHE A 134 11.26 20.35 35.27
N GLN A 135 10.42 20.14 36.27
CA GLN A 135 9.11 19.50 36.08
C GLN A 135 8.25 20.35 35.15
N PRO A 136 7.52 19.73 34.19
CA PRO A 136 6.62 20.46 33.29
C PRO A 136 5.43 21.07 34.03
N ALA A 137 4.75 22.05 33.41
CA ALA A 137 3.58 22.76 33.94
C ALA A 137 3.76 23.37 35.36
N THR A 138 4.99 23.62 35.79
CA THR A 138 5.31 24.00 37.17
C THR A 138 5.79 25.44 37.23
N ASN A 139 5.30 26.19 38.23
CA ASN A 139 5.82 27.51 38.57
C ASN A 139 6.97 27.31 39.55
N PHE A 140 8.18 27.71 39.16
CA PHE A 140 9.35 27.69 40.00
C PHE A 140 9.67 29.09 40.53
N GLN A 141 10.17 29.15 41.76
CA GLN A 141 10.68 30.34 42.42
C GLN A 141 12.13 30.09 42.86
N LEU A 142 13.07 30.86 42.33
CA LEU A 142 14.45 30.91 42.78
C LEU A 142 14.58 32.05 43.80
N GLN A 143 14.87 31.70 45.04
CA GLN A 143 15.27 32.61 46.10
C GLN A 143 16.80 32.61 46.24
N LEU A 144 17.36 33.82 46.23
CA LEU A 144 18.76 34.12 46.42
C LEU A 144 19.00 34.59 47.86
N GLY A 145 20.02 34.08 48.54
CA GLY A 145 20.30 34.47 49.94
C GLY A 145 21.79 34.43 50.28
N ASN A 146 22.18 35.14 51.34
CA ASN A 146 23.52 35.11 51.95
C ASN A 146 24.70 35.27 50.97
N MET A 147 24.53 36.14 49.98
CA MET A 147 25.58 36.45 49.01
C MET A 147 26.16 37.83 49.27
N ASN A 148 27.47 37.92 49.16
CA ASN A 148 28.25 39.14 49.26
C ASN A 148 29.09 39.33 47.99
N ASP A 149 29.46 40.57 47.71
CA ASP A 149 30.56 40.84 46.77
C ASP A 149 31.92 40.71 47.47
N CYS A 150 32.97 40.78 46.69
CA CYS A 150 34.36 40.73 47.17
C CYS A 150 34.77 41.90 48.09
N SER A 151 33.95 42.96 48.21
CA SER A 151 34.13 44.04 49.18
C SER A 151 33.35 43.82 50.48
N GLY A 152 32.66 42.68 50.60
CA GLY A 152 31.85 42.31 51.77
C GLY A 152 30.43 42.88 51.77
N LYS A 153 29.99 43.51 50.68
CA LYS A 153 28.65 44.10 50.61
C LYS A 153 27.61 43.04 50.28
N THR A 154 26.57 42.99 51.11
CA THR A 154 25.47 42.02 50.98
C THR A 154 24.59 42.32 49.77
N LEU A 155 24.01 41.26 49.20
CA LEU A 155 23.00 41.37 48.14
C LEU A 155 21.77 42.12 48.66
N THR A 156 21.35 43.13 47.90
CA THR A 156 20.19 43.98 48.21
C THR A 156 19.19 44.01 47.05
N GLY A 157 17.97 44.46 47.30
CA GLY A 157 16.91 44.54 46.30
C GLY A 157 16.12 43.23 46.16
N ASN A 158 15.62 42.94 44.96
CA ASN A 158 14.84 41.73 44.72
C ASN A 158 15.74 40.48 44.70
N THR A 159 15.42 39.51 45.54
CA THR A 159 16.11 38.22 45.63
C THR A 159 15.22 37.03 45.24
N ASN A 160 13.97 37.28 44.82
CA ASN A 160 13.01 36.24 44.44
C ASN A 160 12.65 36.35 42.96
N PHE A 161 12.88 35.27 42.21
CA PHE A 161 12.68 35.22 40.77
C PHE A 161 11.81 34.04 40.39
N SER A 162 10.74 34.27 39.62
CA SER A 162 9.82 33.21 39.22
C SER A 162 9.95 32.89 37.73
N PHE A 163 9.78 31.62 37.37
CA PHE A 163 9.61 31.19 35.99
C PHE A 163 8.64 30.02 35.88
N LYS A 164 8.01 29.86 34.72
CA LYS A 164 7.10 28.74 34.45
C LYS A 164 7.69 27.80 33.42
N THR A 165 7.49 26.50 33.62
CA THR A 165 7.73 25.48 32.60
C THR A 165 6.43 25.21 31.82
N PRO A 166 6.51 25.03 30.49
CA PRO A 166 5.34 24.66 29.71
C PRO A 166 4.84 23.28 30.14
N ALA A 167 3.54 23.03 29.95
CA ALA A 167 3.01 21.69 30.11
C ALA A 167 3.65 20.73 29.09
N LEU A 168 3.82 19.48 29.49
CA LEU A 168 4.29 18.45 28.59
C LEU A 168 3.20 18.20 27.54
N ARG A 169 3.55 18.31 26.26
CA ARG A 169 2.67 17.92 25.17
C ARG A 169 2.63 16.38 25.12
N THR A 170 1.51 15.82 25.57
CA THR A 170 1.28 14.37 25.53
C THR A 170 1.34 13.85 24.10
N ASP A 171 1.92 12.66 23.94
CA ASP A 171 2.01 11.99 22.64
C ASP A 171 1.13 10.73 22.60
N THR A 172 -0.17 10.96 22.73
CA THR A 172 -1.21 9.92 22.75
C THR A 172 -2.19 10.05 21.60
N ALA A 173 -1.90 10.93 20.63
CA ALA A 173 -2.77 11.19 19.48
C ALA A 173 -3.03 9.90 18.69
N LYS A 174 -4.32 9.69 18.38
CA LYS A 174 -4.83 8.60 17.53
C LYS A 174 -5.26 9.21 16.20
N LEU A 175 -4.30 9.36 15.30
CA LEU A 175 -4.57 9.79 13.93
C LEU A 175 -4.50 8.58 13.01
N PHE A 176 -5.35 8.54 12.00
CA PHE A 176 -5.34 7.49 10.99
C PHE A 176 -5.16 8.10 9.60
N ILE A 177 -4.38 7.43 8.76
CA ILE A 177 -4.38 7.70 7.33
C ILE A 177 -5.66 7.06 6.77
N THR A 178 -6.48 7.86 6.09
CA THR A 178 -7.82 7.44 5.62
C THR A 178 -7.91 7.35 4.11
N GLU A 179 -7.17 8.19 3.40
CA GLU A 179 -7.22 8.27 1.95
C GLU A 179 -5.82 8.60 1.37
N ILE A 180 -5.48 7.99 0.24
CA ILE A 180 -4.21 8.19 -0.47
C ILE A 180 -4.52 8.40 -1.95
N PHE A 181 -4.20 9.58 -2.47
CA PHE A 181 -4.37 9.93 -3.88
C PHE A 181 -2.99 10.03 -4.55
N ALA A 182 -2.47 8.87 -4.94
CA ALA A 182 -1.10 8.72 -5.41
C ALA A 182 -0.94 8.95 -6.92
N ASP A 183 -1.99 8.78 -7.72
CA ASP A 183 -1.95 8.97 -9.17
C ASP A 183 -3.10 9.88 -9.61
N PRO A 184 -2.92 11.21 -9.60
CA PRO A 184 -3.99 12.16 -9.89
C PRO A 184 -4.46 12.17 -11.35
N SER A 185 -3.69 11.64 -12.29
CA SER A 185 -3.94 11.72 -13.74
C SER A 185 -4.38 10.38 -14.31
N PRO A 186 -5.39 10.31 -15.19
CA PRO A 186 -6.14 11.44 -15.75
C PRO A 186 -7.11 12.06 -14.74
N GLU A 187 -7.49 13.31 -14.96
CA GLU A 187 -8.45 14.02 -14.10
C GLU A 187 -9.83 13.35 -14.17
N VAL A 188 -10.45 13.15 -13.00
CA VAL A 188 -11.84 12.66 -12.88
C VAL A 188 -12.72 13.77 -12.30
N GLY A 189 -12.50 14.13 -11.04
CA GLY A 189 -13.18 15.25 -10.38
C GLY A 189 -12.39 15.91 -9.26
N LEU A 190 -11.18 15.44 -8.98
CA LEU A 190 -10.25 16.04 -8.02
C LEU A 190 -9.11 16.75 -8.76
N PRO A 191 -8.45 17.74 -8.14
CA PRO A 191 -7.29 18.41 -8.72
C PRO A 191 -6.19 17.41 -9.09
N LEU A 192 -5.42 17.69 -10.13
CA LEU A 192 -4.26 16.89 -10.58
C LEU A 192 -3.05 16.99 -9.62
N VAL A 193 -3.28 16.80 -8.32
CA VAL A 193 -2.32 17.04 -7.24
C VAL A 193 -2.43 15.90 -6.23
N GLU A 194 -1.31 15.29 -5.87
CA GLU A 194 -1.27 14.24 -4.86
C GLU A 194 -1.76 14.74 -3.48
N PHE A 195 -2.44 13.85 -2.73
CA PHE A 195 -2.70 14.10 -1.31
C PHE A 195 -2.72 12.83 -0.48
N VAL A 196 -2.57 13.03 0.83
CA VAL A 196 -2.87 12.05 1.87
C VAL A 196 -3.86 12.67 2.83
N GLU A 197 -4.91 11.94 3.20
CA GLU A 197 -5.84 12.37 4.23
C GLU A 197 -5.54 11.73 5.57
N ILE A 198 -5.66 12.54 6.63
CA ILE A 198 -5.52 12.11 8.02
C ILE A 198 -6.80 12.44 8.79
N TYR A 199 -7.27 11.51 9.61
CA TYR A 199 -8.42 11.69 10.49
C TYR A 199 -8.04 11.61 11.96
N ASN A 200 -8.60 12.49 12.80
CA ASN A 200 -8.44 12.42 14.25
C ASN A 200 -9.56 11.57 14.89
N ALA A 201 -9.23 10.31 15.21
CA ALA A 201 -10.11 9.40 15.94
C ALA A 201 -9.98 9.50 17.46
N GLY A 202 -9.14 10.41 17.97
CA GLY A 202 -8.99 10.70 19.39
C GLY A 202 -10.13 11.55 19.95
N LYS A 203 -10.15 11.70 21.27
CA LYS A 203 -11.10 12.59 21.98
C LYS A 203 -10.56 14.00 22.20
N ASP A 204 -9.26 14.20 21.96
CA ASP A 204 -8.56 15.45 22.23
C ASP A 204 -8.25 16.20 20.93
N THR A 205 -8.17 17.53 21.02
CA THR A 205 -7.64 18.35 19.93
C THR A 205 -6.14 18.13 19.81
N VAL A 206 -5.68 17.78 18.61
CA VAL A 206 -4.26 17.55 18.33
C VAL A 206 -3.67 18.81 17.70
N ASP A 207 -2.73 19.46 18.38
CA ASP A 207 -1.78 20.35 17.71
C ASP A 207 -0.84 19.47 16.88
N LEU A 208 -0.64 19.79 15.61
CA LEU A 208 0.17 19.04 14.65
C LEU A 208 1.58 19.61 14.48
N LYS A 209 1.94 20.67 15.20
CA LYS A 209 3.29 21.25 15.14
C LYS A 209 4.35 20.15 15.31
N ASP A 210 5.35 20.09 14.43
CA ASP A 210 6.45 19.11 14.46
C ASP A 210 6.06 17.64 14.22
N TYR A 211 4.78 17.32 13.92
CA TYR A 211 4.43 16.01 13.36
C TYR A 211 5.03 15.90 11.95
N SER A 212 5.11 14.69 11.41
CA SER A 212 5.72 14.52 10.08
C SER A 212 5.08 13.42 9.24
N ILE A 213 5.14 13.64 7.94
CA ILE A 213 4.76 12.68 6.90
C ILE A 213 6.00 12.30 6.08
N SER A 214 6.12 11.03 5.70
CA SER A 214 7.28 10.52 4.95
C SER A 214 6.87 9.35 4.07
N ASN A 215 7.59 9.15 2.97
CA ASN A 215 7.52 7.94 2.14
C ASN A 215 8.66 6.93 2.40
N GLY A 216 9.44 7.16 3.47
CA GLY A 216 10.62 6.36 3.83
C GLY A 216 11.94 6.89 3.29
N THR A 217 11.92 7.70 2.22
CA THR A 217 13.11 8.34 1.64
C THR A 217 13.12 9.85 1.89
N SER A 218 11.98 10.50 1.73
CA SER A 218 11.76 11.93 1.98
C SER A 218 10.84 12.15 3.18
N LYS A 219 11.00 13.28 3.87
CA LYS A 219 10.26 13.60 5.11
C LYS A 219 9.91 15.08 5.14
N GLY A 220 8.64 15.36 5.42
CA GLY A 220 8.09 16.69 5.65
C GLY A 220 7.60 16.87 7.07
N LYS A 221 7.89 18.03 7.68
CA LYS A 221 7.33 18.40 8.99
C LYS A 221 6.12 19.30 8.83
N PHE A 222 5.14 19.11 9.69
CA PHE A 222 3.95 19.94 9.78
C PHE A 222 4.23 21.22 10.56
N GLY A 223 3.65 22.32 10.07
CA GLY A 223 3.57 23.57 10.80
C GLY A 223 2.53 23.51 11.93
N THR A 224 2.16 24.68 12.47
CA THR A 224 1.17 24.75 13.54
C THR A 224 -0.24 24.64 12.97
N LYS A 225 -0.97 23.58 13.31
CA LYS A 225 -2.38 23.37 12.95
C LYS A 225 -3.05 22.57 14.05
N LYS A 226 -4.25 22.97 14.46
CA LYS A 226 -5.08 22.19 15.38
C LYS A 226 -6.09 21.36 14.59
N LEU A 227 -6.17 20.08 14.92
CA LEU A 227 -7.15 19.13 14.38
C LEU A 227 -8.06 18.66 15.53
N LEU A 228 -9.34 19.02 15.48
CA LEU A 228 -10.30 18.65 16.53
C LEU A 228 -10.67 17.15 16.42
N PRO A 229 -11.27 16.57 17.46
CA PRO A 229 -11.86 15.23 17.38
C PRO A 229 -12.83 15.09 16.21
N ASN A 230 -12.78 13.96 15.52
CA ASN A 230 -13.62 13.62 14.37
C ASN A 230 -13.46 14.51 13.13
N GLU A 231 -12.34 15.20 12.99
CA GLU A 231 -12.04 16.00 11.80
C GLU A 231 -11.05 15.30 10.86
N TYR A 232 -11.26 15.56 9.57
CA TYR A 232 -10.36 15.20 8.48
C TYR A 232 -9.41 16.34 8.15
N LEU A 233 -8.22 16.00 7.68
CA LEU A 233 -7.18 16.93 7.26
C LEU A 233 -6.50 16.42 5.99
N ILE A 234 -6.55 17.25 4.95
CA ILE A 234 -5.88 17.00 3.68
C ILE A 234 -4.43 17.46 3.80
N VAL A 235 -3.49 16.55 3.57
CA VAL A 235 -2.06 16.82 3.48
C VAL A 235 -1.67 16.84 2.00
N CYS A 236 -1.19 17.97 1.52
CA CYS A 236 -0.85 18.19 0.10
C CYS A 236 0.40 19.06 -0.05
N PRO A 237 1.01 19.15 -1.25
CA PRO A 237 2.11 20.06 -1.51
C PRO A 237 1.76 21.53 -1.22
N ALA A 238 2.73 22.30 -0.74
CA ALA A 238 2.52 23.71 -0.40
C ALA A 238 2.11 24.57 -1.61
N ALA A 239 2.71 24.29 -2.77
CA ALA A 239 2.43 24.99 -4.02
C ALA A 239 0.97 24.84 -4.47
N ASP A 240 0.32 23.73 -4.12
CA ASP A 240 -0.99 23.34 -4.61
C ASP A 240 -2.09 23.40 -3.54
N SER A 241 -1.76 23.94 -2.37
CA SER A 241 -2.65 23.98 -1.21
C SER A 241 -3.99 24.70 -1.48
N LEU A 242 -4.01 25.68 -2.37
CA LEU A 242 -5.23 26.40 -2.77
C LEU A 242 -6.23 25.49 -3.51
N SER A 243 -5.74 24.48 -4.26
CA SER A 243 -6.58 23.55 -5.01
C SER A 243 -7.47 22.68 -4.11
N TYR A 244 -7.05 22.48 -2.85
CA TYR A 244 -7.79 21.67 -1.87
C TYR A 244 -8.61 22.50 -0.86
N GLN A 245 -8.57 23.82 -0.93
CA GLN A 245 -9.19 24.69 0.08
C GLN A 245 -10.73 24.58 0.12
N SER A 246 -11.36 24.28 -1.01
CA SER A 246 -12.81 24.07 -1.11
C SER A 246 -13.28 22.71 -0.57
N TYR A 247 -12.38 21.74 -0.43
CA TYR A 247 -12.72 20.38 -0.01
C TYR A 247 -12.72 20.22 1.52
N GLY A 248 -11.81 20.92 2.21
CA GLY A 248 -11.76 20.85 3.67
C GLY A 248 -10.54 21.51 4.30
N LYS A 249 -10.22 21.09 5.52
CA LYS A 249 -9.03 21.57 6.23
C LYS A 249 -7.78 21.03 5.54
N ILE A 250 -6.84 21.93 5.28
CA ILE A 250 -5.56 21.59 4.66
C ILE A 250 -4.37 21.82 5.61
N ILE A 251 -3.31 21.06 5.39
CA ILE A 251 -1.96 21.35 5.87
C ILE A 251 -0.93 21.03 4.80
N ALA A 252 0.06 21.92 4.63
CA ALA A 252 1.21 21.67 3.79
C ALA A 252 2.44 21.37 4.67
N PRO A 253 3.09 20.21 4.52
CA PRO A 253 4.36 19.96 5.20
C PRO A 253 5.48 20.81 4.59
N SER A 254 6.60 20.96 5.32
CA SER A 254 7.81 21.66 4.86
C SER A 254 8.37 21.10 3.55
N SER A 255 8.12 19.82 3.28
CA SER A 255 8.41 19.14 2.02
C SER A 255 7.43 17.97 1.90
N PHE A 256 6.59 17.96 0.87
CA PHE A 256 5.62 16.87 0.68
C PHE A 256 6.34 15.66 0.08
N PRO A 257 6.24 14.46 0.70
CA PRO A 257 6.86 13.27 0.16
C PRO A 257 6.07 12.77 -1.04
N SER A 258 6.67 12.78 -2.24
CA SER A 258 6.02 12.29 -3.45
C SER A 258 5.49 10.87 -3.28
N LEU A 259 4.26 10.65 -3.75
CA LEU A 259 3.60 9.36 -3.76
C LEU A 259 4.02 8.59 -5.02
N LEU A 260 4.18 7.28 -4.92
CA LEU A 260 4.58 6.45 -6.06
C LEU A 260 3.36 5.69 -6.56
N ASN A 261 3.05 5.83 -7.86
CA ASN A 261 1.82 5.28 -8.44
C ASN A 261 1.73 3.76 -8.31
N THR A 262 2.84 3.03 -8.49
CA THR A 262 2.85 1.55 -8.52
C THR A 262 2.96 0.91 -7.13
N VAL A 263 3.98 1.28 -6.35
CA VAL A 263 4.21 0.78 -4.99
C VAL A 263 4.79 1.92 -4.18
N GLY A 264 4.11 2.28 -3.10
CA GLY A 264 4.49 3.41 -2.26
C GLY A 264 4.29 3.13 -0.78
N LYS A 265 4.73 4.09 0.02
CA LYS A 265 4.56 4.05 1.47
C LYS A 265 4.23 5.44 1.98
N VAL A 266 3.38 5.51 2.99
CA VAL A 266 3.11 6.72 3.77
C VAL A 266 3.33 6.38 5.23
N ILE A 267 4.06 7.24 5.93
CA ILE A 267 4.41 7.11 7.35
C ILE A 267 4.07 8.42 8.04
N LEU A 268 3.21 8.35 9.05
CA LEU A 268 2.84 9.47 9.91
C LEU A 268 3.49 9.30 11.29
N LYS A 269 4.26 10.30 11.72
CA LYS A 269 4.92 10.33 13.03
C LYS A 269 4.54 11.55 13.85
N SER A 270 4.50 11.38 15.16
CA SER A 270 4.25 12.46 16.13
C SER A 270 5.42 13.43 16.28
N HIS A 271 5.24 14.47 17.11
CA HIS A 271 6.29 15.42 17.49
C HIS A 271 7.45 14.81 18.28
N THR A 272 7.33 13.57 18.77
CA THR A 272 8.39 12.83 19.46
C THR A 272 8.96 11.70 18.60
N GLU A 273 8.62 11.64 17.31
CA GLU A 273 8.98 10.57 16.36
C GLU A 273 8.32 9.20 16.59
N ARG A 274 7.30 9.12 17.46
CA ARG A 274 6.47 7.92 17.59
C ARG A 274 5.71 7.66 16.29
N LEU A 275 5.72 6.42 15.82
CA LEU A 275 4.87 5.98 14.71
C LEU A 275 3.39 6.09 15.11
N ILE A 276 2.62 6.89 14.38
CA ILE A 276 1.18 7.01 14.58
C ILE A 276 0.44 6.05 13.67
N ASP A 277 0.71 6.13 12.36
CA ASP A 277 0.13 5.24 11.36
C ASP A 277 1.08 5.09 10.17
N SER A 278 0.93 4.00 9.42
CA SER A 278 1.63 3.82 8.15
C SER A 278 0.90 2.87 7.21
N VAL A 279 0.99 3.16 5.93
CA VAL A 279 0.39 2.36 4.86
C VAL A 279 1.45 2.11 3.80
N ALA A 280 1.71 0.85 3.49
CA ALA A 280 2.47 0.46 2.29
C ALA A 280 1.46 -0.01 1.25
N TYR A 281 1.21 0.80 0.22
CA TYR A 281 0.17 0.60 -0.77
C TYR A 281 0.76 0.18 -2.12
N ALA A 282 -0.10 -0.39 -2.97
CA ALA A 282 0.25 -0.74 -4.34
C ALA A 282 -0.94 -0.49 -5.27
N ASP A 283 -0.65 -0.27 -6.55
CA ASP A 283 -1.66 -0.05 -7.59
C ASP A 283 -2.62 -1.25 -7.76
N THR A 284 -2.24 -2.43 -7.32
CA THR A 284 -3.10 -3.62 -7.31
C THR A 284 -4.26 -3.48 -6.33
N TRP A 285 -4.18 -2.56 -5.35
CA TRP A 285 -5.23 -2.34 -4.35
C TRP A 285 -6.46 -1.63 -4.90
N TYR A 286 -6.34 -0.96 -6.06
CA TYR A 286 -7.50 -0.34 -6.72
C TYR A 286 -8.52 -1.40 -7.18
N ARG A 287 -8.05 -2.61 -7.52
CA ARG A 287 -8.87 -3.76 -7.98
C ARG A 287 -9.75 -3.48 -9.19
N ASP A 288 -9.44 -2.42 -9.92
CA ASP A 288 -10.16 -1.97 -11.10
C ASP A 288 -9.12 -1.42 -12.07
N ALA A 289 -9.11 -1.93 -13.31
CA ALA A 289 -8.10 -1.56 -14.30
C ALA A 289 -8.21 -0.09 -14.73
N THR A 290 -9.43 0.48 -14.70
CA THR A 290 -9.69 1.87 -15.04
C THR A 290 -9.20 2.78 -13.91
N LYS A 291 -9.56 2.45 -12.66
CA LYS A 291 -9.17 3.28 -11.50
C LYS A 291 -7.68 3.19 -11.19
N LYS A 292 -7.07 2.03 -11.45
CA LYS A 292 -5.63 1.83 -11.37
C LYS A 292 -4.85 2.72 -12.33
N ALA A 293 -5.44 3.14 -13.45
CA ALA A 293 -4.78 4.01 -14.43
C ALA A 293 -4.68 5.48 -13.98
N GLY A 294 -5.20 5.81 -12.80
CA GLY A 294 -5.12 7.11 -12.14
C GLY A 294 -6.44 7.88 -12.13
N GLY A 295 -6.45 9.02 -11.44
CA GLY A 295 -7.63 9.84 -11.17
C GLY A 295 -8.49 9.36 -10.00
N TRP A 296 -8.09 8.29 -9.29
CA TRP A 296 -8.82 7.73 -8.16
C TRP A 296 -7.93 7.59 -6.93
N SER A 297 -8.51 7.73 -5.73
CA SER A 297 -7.82 7.49 -4.48
C SER A 297 -8.02 6.06 -3.98
N LEU A 298 -7.08 5.61 -3.14
CA LEU A 298 -7.27 4.47 -2.26
C LEU A 298 -7.87 4.96 -0.94
N GLU A 299 -8.96 4.33 -0.52
CA GLU A 299 -9.68 4.65 0.71
C GLU A 299 -9.67 3.44 1.66
N LYS A 300 -9.51 3.72 2.95
CA LYS A 300 -9.60 2.74 4.03
C LYS A 300 -11.06 2.30 4.23
N LEU A 301 -11.29 0.99 4.33
CA LEU A 301 -12.62 0.40 4.52
C LEU A 301 -13.19 0.66 5.91
N ASP A 302 -12.38 0.51 6.96
CA ASP A 302 -12.81 0.71 8.34
C ASP A 302 -11.62 1.27 9.13
N LEU A 303 -11.84 2.40 9.81
CA LEU A 303 -10.82 3.10 10.60
C LEU A 303 -10.22 2.20 11.70
N PHE A 304 -11.07 1.40 12.33
CA PHE A 304 -10.74 0.63 13.53
C PHE A 304 -10.48 -0.84 13.25
N SER A 305 -10.57 -1.28 11.99
CA SER A 305 -10.29 -2.66 11.64
C SER A 305 -8.84 -3.05 11.94
N ILE A 306 -8.71 -4.25 12.50
CA ILE A 306 -7.44 -4.90 12.77
C ILE A 306 -6.82 -5.39 11.46
N CYS A 307 -7.62 -5.68 10.44
CA CYS A 307 -7.14 -6.01 9.11
C CYS A 307 -6.27 -4.88 8.54
N LYS A 308 -5.20 -5.26 7.83
CA LYS A 308 -4.19 -4.33 7.27
C LYS A 308 -3.91 -4.67 5.81
N GLY A 309 -3.19 -3.77 5.16
CA GLY A 309 -2.75 -3.99 3.79
C GLY A 309 -3.92 -3.97 2.81
N ALA A 310 -3.78 -4.73 1.73
CA ALA A 310 -4.74 -4.74 0.63
C ALA A 310 -6.16 -5.11 1.07
N THR A 311 -6.35 -5.86 2.15
CA THR A 311 -7.67 -6.29 2.62
C THR A 311 -8.47 -5.17 3.31
N ALA A 312 -7.78 -4.13 3.78
CA ALA A 312 -8.38 -2.99 4.50
C ALA A 312 -8.55 -1.72 3.64
N TRP A 313 -8.15 -1.78 2.37
CA TRP A 313 -8.15 -0.64 1.46
C TRP A 313 -8.73 -1.04 0.10
N THR A 314 -9.39 -0.11 -0.57
CA THR A 314 -9.80 -0.28 -1.97
C THR A 314 -9.97 1.08 -2.65
N SER A 315 -10.23 1.08 -3.95
CA SER A 315 -10.45 2.33 -4.70
C SER A 315 -11.72 3.04 -4.25
N SER A 316 -11.70 4.38 -4.25
CA SER A 316 -12.88 5.19 -3.98
C SER A 316 -14.07 4.79 -4.86
N LYS A 317 -15.27 4.85 -4.30
CA LYS A 317 -16.55 4.73 -5.00
C LYS A 317 -17.19 6.10 -5.29
N ASP A 318 -16.61 7.19 -4.81
CA ASP A 318 -17.11 8.54 -5.10
C ASP A 318 -16.92 8.89 -6.57
N ILE A 319 -17.91 9.53 -7.19
CA ILE A 319 -17.88 9.87 -8.60
C ILE A 319 -16.78 10.88 -8.96
N SER A 320 -16.30 11.66 -7.98
CA SER A 320 -15.21 12.61 -8.15
C SER A 320 -13.81 11.96 -8.16
N GLY A 321 -13.72 10.67 -7.80
CA GLY A 321 -12.46 9.93 -7.72
C GLY A 321 -11.90 9.80 -6.29
N GLY A 322 -12.46 10.49 -5.30
CA GLY A 322 -12.06 10.42 -3.90
C GLY A 322 -12.95 11.25 -2.98
N THR A 323 -12.63 11.28 -1.69
CA THR A 323 -13.42 11.97 -0.65
C THR A 323 -12.63 12.94 0.22
N PRO A 324 -11.72 13.78 -0.33
CA PRO A 324 -10.90 14.66 0.49
C PRO A 324 -11.75 15.59 1.37
N GLY A 325 -11.41 15.63 2.66
CA GLY A 325 -12.08 16.37 3.71
C GLY A 325 -13.33 15.69 4.29
N LYS A 326 -13.66 14.46 3.87
CA LYS A 326 -14.93 13.79 4.19
C LYS A 326 -14.71 12.32 4.56
N GLN A 327 -15.79 11.65 4.99
CA GLN A 327 -15.76 10.21 5.22
C GLN A 327 -15.62 9.45 3.89
N ASN A 328 -14.69 8.48 3.87
CA ASN A 328 -14.49 7.54 2.78
C ASN A 328 -15.80 6.94 2.25
N SER A 329 -15.93 6.93 0.92
CA SER A 329 -17.06 6.36 0.19
C SER A 329 -17.18 4.82 0.33
N VAL A 330 -16.09 4.14 0.69
CA VAL A 330 -16.04 2.68 0.90
C VAL A 330 -16.20 2.25 2.36
N ASN A 331 -16.57 3.18 3.25
CA ASN A 331 -16.63 2.93 4.69
C ASN A 331 -17.62 1.80 5.06
N ILE A 332 -17.10 0.74 5.69
CA ILE A 332 -17.86 -0.38 6.25
C ILE A 332 -17.71 -0.35 7.77
N LEU A 333 -18.75 0.11 8.46
CA LEU A 333 -18.72 0.23 9.92
C LEU A 333 -18.60 -1.15 10.59
N ASN A 334 -17.66 -1.28 11.53
CA ASN A 334 -17.41 -2.50 12.28
C ASN A 334 -17.14 -3.71 11.36
N TYR A 335 -16.27 -3.55 10.37
CA TYR A 335 -15.93 -4.59 9.39
C TYR A 335 -15.52 -5.90 10.08
N ASP A 336 -14.75 -5.82 11.16
CA ASP A 336 -14.30 -6.98 11.93
C ASP A 336 -15.47 -7.74 12.60
N ALA A 337 -16.57 -7.05 12.95
CA ALA A 337 -17.75 -7.67 13.54
C ALA A 337 -18.60 -8.46 12.52
N LEU A 338 -18.46 -8.17 11.21
CA LEU A 338 -19.17 -8.91 10.16
C LEU A 338 -18.76 -10.38 10.15
N SER A 339 -19.68 -11.27 9.78
CA SER A 339 -19.42 -12.71 9.71
C SER A 339 -18.74 -13.09 8.39
N LEU A 340 -17.65 -13.86 8.50
CA LEU A 340 -17.06 -14.58 7.37
C LEU A 340 -17.98 -15.74 6.97
N LYS A 341 -18.37 -15.79 5.70
CA LYS A 341 -19.16 -16.87 5.08
C LYS A 341 -18.79 -17.00 3.60
N VAL A 342 -19.19 -18.10 2.97
CA VAL A 342 -19.15 -18.24 1.52
C VAL A 342 -20.34 -17.51 0.92
N ASP A 343 -20.08 -16.58 0.02
CA ASP A 343 -21.10 -15.87 -0.76
C ASP A 343 -21.44 -16.62 -2.05
N SER A 344 -20.44 -17.22 -2.72
CA SER A 344 -20.71 -18.07 -3.89
C SER A 344 -19.71 -19.21 -4.07
N PHE A 345 -20.18 -20.29 -4.69
CA PHE A 345 -19.41 -21.47 -5.05
C PHE A 345 -19.78 -21.91 -6.47
N SER A 346 -18.79 -22.18 -7.32
CA SER A 346 -19.04 -22.67 -8.68
C SER A 346 -17.90 -23.53 -9.23
N LYS A 347 -18.24 -24.51 -10.06
CA LYS A 347 -17.27 -25.26 -10.88
C LYS A 347 -16.98 -24.45 -12.15
N GLN A 348 -15.69 -24.18 -12.41
CA GLN A 348 -15.25 -23.42 -13.59
C GLN A 348 -14.97 -24.35 -14.78
N ASN A 349 -14.30 -25.48 -14.56
CA ASN A 349 -13.97 -26.47 -15.60
C ASN A 349 -13.81 -27.88 -15.00
N ASP A 350 -13.16 -28.80 -15.71
CA ASP A 350 -12.94 -30.18 -15.30
C ASP A 350 -11.90 -30.37 -14.19
N SER A 351 -11.31 -29.29 -13.67
CA SER A 351 -10.29 -29.34 -12.60
C SER A 351 -10.36 -28.18 -11.61
N THR A 352 -11.17 -27.16 -11.87
CA THR A 352 -11.11 -25.89 -11.16
C THR A 352 -12.44 -25.54 -10.49
N LEU A 353 -12.37 -25.15 -9.21
CA LEU A 353 -13.48 -24.59 -8.43
C LEU A 353 -13.19 -23.14 -8.06
N LEU A 354 -14.24 -22.33 -8.00
CA LEU A 354 -14.21 -20.94 -7.56
C LEU A 354 -15.07 -20.78 -6.31
N VAL A 355 -14.49 -20.18 -5.27
CA VAL A 355 -15.16 -19.86 -4.00
C VAL A 355 -15.00 -18.37 -3.72
N ILE A 356 -16.10 -17.66 -3.48
CA ILE A 356 -16.10 -16.24 -3.12
C ILE A 356 -16.64 -16.10 -1.69
N PHE A 357 -15.95 -15.34 -0.86
CA PHE A 357 -16.25 -15.11 0.55
C PHE A 357 -16.77 -13.68 0.77
N SER A 358 -17.56 -13.50 1.83
CA SER A 358 -18.10 -12.20 2.25
C SER A 358 -17.06 -11.23 2.82
N LYS A 359 -15.90 -11.75 3.23
CA LYS A 359 -14.81 -11.00 3.85
C LYS A 359 -13.47 -11.58 3.41
N SER A 360 -12.44 -10.74 3.50
CA SER A 360 -11.06 -11.14 3.24
C SER A 360 -10.63 -12.23 4.22
N LEU A 361 -10.12 -13.34 3.68
CA LEU A 361 -9.60 -14.45 4.46
C LEU A 361 -8.24 -14.12 5.07
N ASP A 362 -7.92 -14.77 6.19
CA ASP A 362 -6.54 -14.86 6.63
C ASP A 362 -5.76 -15.76 5.65
N GLN A 363 -4.60 -15.27 5.18
CA GLN A 363 -3.72 -16.03 4.30
C GLN A 363 -3.28 -17.37 4.92
N ASN A 364 -3.17 -17.46 6.26
CA ASN A 364 -2.85 -18.72 6.94
C ASN A 364 -3.97 -19.77 6.85
N SER A 365 -5.19 -19.36 6.50
CA SER A 365 -6.31 -20.28 6.26
C SER A 365 -6.23 -20.98 4.91
N LEU A 366 -5.38 -20.49 3.99
CA LEU A 366 -5.25 -20.97 2.61
C LEU A 366 -4.33 -22.19 2.52
N ILE A 367 -4.63 -23.22 3.30
CA ILE A 367 -3.89 -24.48 3.35
C ILE A 367 -4.74 -25.64 2.82
N SER A 368 -4.11 -26.64 2.21
CA SER A 368 -4.82 -27.76 1.56
C SER A 368 -5.73 -28.54 2.51
N GLY A 369 -5.34 -28.69 3.78
CA GLY A 369 -6.14 -29.38 4.80
C GLY A 369 -7.51 -28.75 5.08
N ASN A 370 -7.73 -27.49 4.69
CA ASN A 370 -9.02 -26.81 4.83
C ASN A 370 -9.97 -27.06 3.64
N PHE A 371 -9.57 -27.82 2.63
CA PHE A 371 -10.39 -28.08 1.44
C PHE A 371 -10.52 -29.59 1.22
N ASN A 372 -11.54 -30.20 1.83
CA ASN A 372 -11.80 -31.63 1.69
C ASN A 372 -12.80 -31.85 0.55
N LEU A 373 -12.37 -32.54 -0.51
CA LEU A 373 -13.20 -32.86 -1.65
C LEU A 373 -13.49 -34.37 -1.70
N GLN A 374 -14.77 -34.75 -1.82
CA GLN A 374 -15.22 -36.14 -1.92
C GLN A 374 -16.04 -36.36 -3.21
N PRO A 375 -15.77 -37.40 -4.03
CA PRO A 375 -14.66 -38.33 -3.93
C PRO A 375 -13.31 -37.60 -4.03
N THR A 376 -12.27 -38.17 -3.44
CA THR A 376 -10.96 -37.52 -3.34
C THR A 376 -10.40 -37.17 -4.72
N SER A 377 -9.99 -35.92 -4.90
CA SER A 377 -9.10 -35.47 -5.98
C SER A 377 -7.96 -34.67 -5.38
N ILE A 378 -6.77 -34.77 -5.97
CA ILE A 378 -5.56 -34.11 -5.47
C ILE A 378 -5.69 -32.60 -5.71
N LEU A 379 -5.67 -31.80 -4.65
CA LEU A 379 -5.57 -30.34 -4.75
C LEU A 379 -4.14 -29.95 -5.14
N LYS A 380 -3.99 -29.33 -6.31
CA LYS A 380 -2.71 -28.91 -6.88
C LYS A 380 -2.31 -27.51 -6.48
N SER A 381 -3.27 -26.57 -6.42
CA SER A 381 -2.99 -25.19 -6.04
C SER A 381 -4.20 -24.47 -5.46
N ILE A 382 -3.91 -23.49 -4.61
CA ILE A 382 -4.85 -22.54 -4.03
C ILE A 382 -4.37 -21.16 -4.45
N ASN A 383 -5.12 -20.49 -5.32
CA ASN A 383 -4.84 -19.13 -5.74
C ASN A 383 -5.89 -18.20 -5.15
N THR A 384 -5.49 -17.05 -4.64
CA THR A 384 -6.41 -16.03 -4.10
C THR A 384 -6.17 -14.70 -4.79
N ASP A 385 -7.21 -13.88 -4.87
CA ASP A 385 -7.08 -12.52 -5.34
C ASP A 385 -6.45 -11.59 -4.27
N ILE A 386 -6.08 -10.38 -4.66
CA ILE A 386 -5.44 -9.41 -3.76
C ILE A 386 -6.32 -9.02 -2.56
N SER A 387 -7.65 -9.12 -2.68
CA SER A 387 -8.57 -8.88 -1.56
C SER A 387 -8.71 -10.06 -0.60
N GLN A 388 -8.18 -11.22 -0.98
CA GLN A 388 -8.32 -12.50 -0.28
C GLN A 388 -9.78 -12.95 -0.11
N GLN A 389 -10.69 -12.51 -0.98
CA GLN A 389 -12.11 -12.90 -0.96
C GLN A 389 -12.44 -13.95 -2.02
N LYS A 390 -11.61 -14.09 -3.06
CA LYS A 390 -11.86 -14.99 -4.19
C LYS A 390 -10.77 -16.05 -4.26
N ILE A 391 -11.11 -17.30 -3.92
CA ILE A 391 -10.21 -18.44 -4.06
C ILE A 391 -10.54 -19.24 -5.32
N THR A 392 -9.50 -19.52 -6.11
CA THR A 392 -9.51 -20.53 -7.16
C THR A 392 -8.76 -21.78 -6.70
N LEU A 393 -9.46 -22.90 -6.58
CA LEU A 393 -8.91 -24.20 -6.22
C LEU A 393 -8.70 -25.03 -7.48
N THR A 394 -7.46 -25.45 -7.73
CA THR A 394 -7.14 -26.31 -8.88
C THR A 394 -6.83 -27.71 -8.40
N PHE A 395 -7.57 -28.70 -8.90
CA PHE A 395 -7.41 -30.11 -8.58
C PHE A 395 -6.83 -30.90 -9.76
N SER A 396 -6.56 -32.19 -9.56
CA SER A 396 -6.53 -33.16 -10.65
C SER A 396 -7.90 -33.25 -11.33
N LYS A 397 -7.90 -33.61 -12.63
CA LYS A 397 -9.12 -33.72 -13.43
C LYS A 397 -10.17 -34.54 -12.70
N PHE A 398 -11.37 -33.97 -12.60
CA PHE A 398 -12.52 -34.60 -11.99
C PHE A 398 -12.98 -35.77 -12.86
N GLN A 399 -13.41 -36.85 -12.20
CA GLN A 399 -13.97 -38.00 -12.89
C GLN A 399 -15.28 -37.61 -13.57
N PRO A 400 -15.54 -38.08 -14.80
CA PRO A 400 -16.77 -37.78 -15.49
C PRO A 400 -17.98 -38.48 -14.84
N ALA A 401 -19.16 -37.91 -15.02
CA ALA A 401 -20.42 -38.39 -14.44
C ALA A 401 -20.41 -38.59 -12.90
N ALA A 402 -19.55 -37.87 -12.17
CA ALA A 402 -19.43 -37.95 -10.73
C ALA A 402 -20.09 -36.75 -10.03
N THR A 403 -20.58 -36.97 -8.82
CA THR A 403 -21.01 -35.90 -7.91
C THR A 403 -19.92 -35.70 -6.87
N TYR A 404 -19.43 -34.47 -6.77
CA TYR A 404 -18.41 -34.06 -5.81
C TYR A 404 -19.02 -33.20 -4.70
N GLN A 405 -18.48 -33.33 -3.49
CA GLN A 405 -18.78 -32.53 -2.30
C GLN A 405 -17.50 -31.89 -1.78
N LEU A 406 -17.44 -30.56 -1.75
CA LEU A 406 -16.39 -29.78 -1.13
C LEU A 406 -16.83 -29.36 0.28
N GLN A 407 -16.10 -29.80 1.29
CA GLN A 407 -16.21 -29.35 2.67
C GLN A 407 -15.05 -28.39 3.00
N LEU A 408 -15.40 -27.21 3.51
CA LEU A 408 -14.44 -26.21 3.97
C LEU A 408 -14.15 -26.39 5.47
N GLY A 409 -12.87 -26.36 5.82
CA GLY A 409 -12.36 -26.59 7.17
C GLY A 409 -12.28 -25.33 8.04
N ASN A 410 -11.19 -25.24 8.82
CA ASN A 410 -10.96 -24.18 9.80
C ASN A 410 -10.34 -22.97 9.11
N MET A 411 -11.19 -22.07 8.62
CA MET A 411 -10.77 -20.82 8.00
C MET A 411 -11.20 -19.63 8.83
N ASN A 412 -10.36 -18.61 8.87
CA ASN A 412 -10.58 -17.35 9.55
C ASN A 412 -10.49 -16.17 8.56
N ASP A 413 -11.05 -15.03 8.92
CA ASP A 413 -10.79 -13.76 8.25
C ASP A 413 -9.53 -13.08 8.81
N CYS A 414 -9.11 -11.98 8.18
CA CYS A 414 -7.95 -11.18 8.61
C CYS A 414 -8.06 -10.60 10.03
N SER A 415 -9.25 -10.61 10.65
CA SER A 415 -9.46 -10.20 12.05
C SER A 415 -9.41 -11.38 13.04
N GLY A 416 -9.21 -12.61 12.54
CA GLY A 416 -9.14 -13.84 13.32
C GLY A 416 -10.50 -14.50 13.57
N LYS A 417 -11.58 -14.03 12.94
CA LYS A 417 -12.92 -14.59 13.14
C LYS A 417 -13.15 -15.78 12.22
N ALA A 418 -13.57 -16.90 12.80
CA ALA A 418 -13.81 -18.14 12.07
C ALA A 418 -15.00 -18.04 11.09
N ILE A 419 -14.91 -18.81 10.00
CA ILE A 419 -15.98 -18.96 9.04
C ILE A 419 -17.24 -19.57 9.67
N THR A 420 -18.37 -18.95 9.38
CA THR A 420 -19.71 -19.31 9.81
C THR A 420 -20.60 -19.65 8.61
N GLY A 421 -21.78 -20.25 8.87
CA GLY A 421 -22.73 -20.61 7.82
C GLY A 421 -22.40 -21.93 7.11
N ASN A 422 -22.87 -22.08 5.86
CA ASN A 422 -22.69 -23.31 5.09
C ASN A 422 -21.22 -23.50 4.68
N LYS A 423 -20.68 -24.69 4.96
CA LYS A 423 -19.32 -25.12 4.61
C LYS A 423 -19.29 -26.28 3.63
N ASN A 424 -20.45 -26.80 3.22
CA ASN A 424 -20.58 -27.97 2.36
C ASN A 424 -21.21 -27.57 1.03
N PHE A 425 -20.50 -27.82 -0.06
CA PHE A 425 -20.90 -27.46 -1.42
C PHE A 425 -20.84 -28.69 -2.31
N SER A 426 -21.74 -28.79 -3.28
CA SER A 426 -21.75 -29.93 -4.21
C SER A 426 -21.80 -29.49 -5.67
N PHE A 427 -21.22 -30.29 -6.56
CA PHE A 427 -21.28 -30.08 -8.00
C PHE A 427 -21.23 -31.41 -8.76
N LYS A 428 -21.70 -31.40 -10.01
CA LYS A 428 -21.67 -32.56 -10.91
C LYS A 428 -20.72 -32.32 -12.08
N THR A 429 -20.05 -33.39 -12.51
CA THR A 429 -19.31 -33.43 -13.78
C THR A 429 -20.18 -34.03 -14.87
N ALA A 430 -19.98 -33.58 -16.10
CA ALA A 430 -20.68 -34.17 -17.25
C ALA A 430 -20.10 -35.56 -17.52
N ALA A 431 -20.93 -36.45 -18.06
CA ALA A 431 -20.43 -37.71 -18.63
C ALA A 431 -19.55 -37.41 -19.85
N VAL A 432 -18.50 -38.20 -20.05
CA VAL A 432 -17.77 -38.20 -21.33
C VAL A 432 -18.64 -38.90 -22.34
N ARG A 433 -18.87 -38.26 -23.48
CA ARG A 433 -19.51 -38.89 -24.64
C ARG A 433 -18.52 -39.89 -25.26
N PRO A 434 -18.79 -41.20 -25.25
CA PRO A 434 -17.90 -42.18 -25.86
C PRO A 434 -17.74 -41.92 -27.36
N ASP A 435 -16.52 -42.07 -27.89
CA ASP A 435 -16.25 -42.03 -29.33
C ASP A 435 -16.08 -43.45 -29.88
N THR A 436 -17.17 -44.21 -29.83
CA THR A 436 -17.22 -45.62 -30.26
C THR A 436 -18.18 -45.82 -31.44
N ALA A 437 -18.66 -44.75 -32.06
CA ALA A 437 -19.58 -44.83 -33.18
C ALA A 437 -19.00 -45.63 -34.35
N ASN A 438 -19.77 -46.59 -34.84
CA ASN A 438 -19.47 -47.41 -36.01
C ASN A 438 -20.46 -47.05 -37.13
N LEU A 439 -20.13 -45.99 -37.87
CA LEU A 439 -20.90 -45.54 -39.03
C LEU A 439 -20.16 -45.93 -40.30
N ILE A 440 -20.88 -46.35 -41.32
CA ILE A 440 -20.33 -46.83 -42.58
C ILE A 440 -20.91 -45.98 -43.71
N ILE A 441 -20.07 -45.56 -44.65
CA ILE A 441 -20.54 -44.98 -45.91
C ILE A 441 -21.01 -46.14 -46.78
N SER A 442 -22.33 -46.30 -46.92
CA SER A 442 -22.95 -47.42 -47.64
C SER A 442 -23.10 -47.14 -49.13
N GLU A 443 -23.33 -45.88 -49.50
CA GLU A 443 -23.62 -45.49 -50.88
C GLU A 443 -23.14 -44.06 -51.15
N ILE A 444 -22.70 -43.80 -52.38
CA ILE A 444 -22.35 -42.46 -52.85
C ILE A 444 -22.96 -42.21 -54.23
N PHE A 445 -23.59 -41.06 -54.43
CA PHE A 445 -24.16 -40.63 -55.69
C PHE A 445 -23.47 -39.34 -56.15
N VAL A 446 -22.51 -39.52 -57.05
CA VAL A 446 -21.51 -38.49 -57.41
C VAL A 446 -21.66 -37.95 -58.82
N ASP A 447 -22.52 -38.57 -59.64
CA ASP A 447 -22.87 -38.07 -60.97
C ASP A 447 -24.38 -38.22 -61.21
N PRO A 448 -25.20 -37.27 -60.75
CA PRO A 448 -26.65 -37.41 -60.81
C PRO A 448 -27.27 -37.34 -62.21
N SER A 449 -26.53 -36.89 -63.23
CA SER A 449 -27.06 -36.64 -64.58
C SER A 449 -26.51 -37.66 -65.58
N PRO A 450 -27.33 -38.22 -66.49
CA PRO A 450 -28.75 -37.93 -66.71
C PRO A 450 -29.64 -38.54 -65.64
N GLU A 451 -30.87 -38.05 -65.50
CA GLU A 451 -31.82 -38.54 -64.48
C GLU A 451 -32.23 -39.99 -64.76
N VAL A 452 -31.98 -40.88 -63.79
CA VAL A 452 -32.43 -42.29 -63.82
C VAL A 452 -33.18 -42.62 -62.52
N GLY A 453 -34.34 -41.99 -62.32
CA GLY A 453 -35.27 -42.29 -61.23
C GLY A 453 -34.91 -41.75 -59.85
N LEU A 454 -33.74 -41.14 -59.70
CA LEU A 454 -33.31 -40.38 -58.52
C LEU A 454 -33.23 -38.88 -58.87
N PRO A 455 -33.42 -37.97 -57.88
CA PRO A 455 -33.22 -36.54 -58.10
C PRO A 455 -31.83 -36.21 -58.63
N LEU A 456 -31.71 -35.13 -59.42
CA LEU A 456 -30.44 -34.60 -59.95
C LEU A 456 -29.58 -33.91 -58.86
N VAL A 457 -29.37 -34.56 -57.73
CA VAL A 457 -28.69 -34.03 -56.54
C VAL A 457 -27.69 -35.07 -56.06
N GLU A 458 -26.51 -34.66 -55.59
CA GLU A 458 -25.55 -35.60 -55.00
C GLU A 458 -25.99 -36.02 -53.59
N PHE A 459 -25.70 -37.27 -53.22
CA PHE A 459 -25.83 -37.71 -51.83
C PHE A 459 -24.74 -38.69 -51.41
N VAL A 460 -24.60 -38.84 -50.10
CA VAL A 460 -23.87 -39.91 -49.43
C VAL A 460 -24.82 -40.59 -48.47
N GLU A 461 -24.95 -41.91 -48.54
CA GLU A 461 -25.69 -42.67 -47.55
C GLU A 461 -24.77 -43.13 -46.43
N ILE A 462 -25.24 -42.99 -45.19
CA ILE A 462 -24.54 -43.45 -44.00
C ILE A 462 -25.41 -44.48 -43.28
N TYR A 463 -24.81 -45.63 -42.99
CA TYR A 463 -25.40 -46.71 -42.20
C TYR A 463 -24.80 -46.76 -40.80
N ASN A 464 -25.65 -46.88 -39.76
CA ASN A 464 -25.17 -47.16 -38.41
C ASN A 464 -25.04 -48.66 -38.16
N ALA A 465 -23.83 -49.19 -38.31
CA ALA A 465 -23.46 -50.57 -38.02
C ALA A 465 -23.18 -50.84 -36.52
N GLY A 466 -23.32 -49.83 -35.66
CA GLY A 466 -23.16 -49.94 -34.21
C GLY A 466 -24.42 -50.44 -33.50
N LYS A 467 -24.27 -50.80 -32.22
CA LYS A 467 -25.38 -51.21 -31.34
C LYS A 467 -26.09 -50.04 -30.66
N ASP A 468 -25.48 -48.86 -30.68
CA ASP A 468 -25.95 -47.67 -29.98
C ASP A 468 -26.51 -46.61 -30.94
N THR A 469 -27.43 -45.79 -30.44
CA THR A 469 -27.87 -44.58 -31.16
C THR A 469 -26.74 -43.56 -31.19
N VAL A 470 -26.38 -43.05 -32.36
CA VAL A 470 -25.31 -42.06 -32.55
C VAL A 470 -25.90 -40.66 -32.71
N ASP A 471 -25.61 -39.74 -31.80
CA ASP A 471 -25.92 -38.31 -31.95
C ASP A 471 -24.85 -37.59 -32.77
N LEU A 472 -25.08 -37.27 -34.02
CA LEU A 472 -24.10 -36.65 -34.90
C LEU A 472 -23.64 -35.25 -34.51
N LYS A 473 -24.09 -34.67 -33.38
CA LYS A 473 -23.56 -33.38 -32.92
C LYS A 473 -22.03 -33.38 -32.95
N ASP A 474 -21.46 -32.40 -33.66
CA ASP A 474 -20.02 -32.19 -33.88
C ASP A 474 -19.29 -33.25 -34.75
N TYR A 475 -20.01 -34.20 -35.36
CA TYR A 475 -19.45 -35.10 -36.38
C TYR A 475 -19.27 -34.32 -37.68
N SER A 476 -18.46 -34.83 -38.61
CA SER A 476 -18.23 -34.15 -39.88
C SER A 476 -18.06 -35.06 -41.07
N ILE A 477 -18.50 -34.56 -42.23
CA ILE A 477 -18.28 -35.15 -43.55
C ILE A 477 -17.41 -34.20 -44.38
N SER A 478 -16.44 -34.73 -45.13
CA SER A 478 -15.53 -33.92 -45.93
C SER A 478 -15.00 -34.69 -47.15
N ASN A 479 -14.49 -33.97 -48.14
CA ASN A 479 -13.74 -34.56 -49.26
C ASN A 479 -12.21 -34.36 -49.13
N GLY A 480 -11.75 -33.87 -47.97
CA GLY A 480 -10.35 -33.51 -47.71
C GLY A 480 -10.02 -32.03 -47.94
N THR A 481 -10.81 -31.30 -48.75
CA THR A 481 -10.64 -29.86 -48.98
C THR A 481 -11.80 -29.03 -48.42
N SER A 482 -13.02 -29.50 -48.57
CA SER A 482 -14.26 -28.94 -48.01
C SER A 482 -14.80 -29.84 -46.90
N LYS A 483 -15.31 -29.23 -45.82
CA LYS A 483 -15.79 -29.92 -44.61
C LYS A 483 -17.12 -29.34 -44.15
N GLY A 484 -18.08 -30.22 -43.87
CA GLY A 484 -19.34 -29.91 -43.22
C GLY A 484 -19.45 -30.55 -41.85
N LYS A 485 -20.08 -29.86 -40.90
CA LYS A 485 -20.38 -30.39 -39.57
C LYS A 485 -21.86 -30.75 -39.46
N PHE A 486 -22.17 -31.83 -38.77
CA PHE A 486 -23.54 -32.19 -38.44
C PHE A 486 -24.00 -31.47 -37.16
N GLY A 487 -25.29 -31.13 -37.14
CA GLY A 487 -25.98 -30.67 -35.93
C GLY A 487 -26.43 -31.82 -35.04
N THR A 488 -27.26 -31.53 -34.04
CA THR A 488 -27.85 -32.53 -33.14
C THR A 488 -28.89 -33.38 -33.89
N LYS A 489 -28.43 -34.46 -34.53
CA LYS A 489 -29.25 -35.42 -35.29
C LYS A 489 -28.85 -36.83 -34.87
N LYS A 490 -29.82 -37.75 -34.73
CA LYS A 490 -29.53 -39.10 -34.25
C LYS A 490 -29.65 -40.11 -35.37
N ILE A 491 -28.74 -41.07 -35.45
CA ILE A 491 -28.89 -42.29 -36.26
C ILE A 491 -29.08 -43.48 -35.31
N LEU A 492 -30.20 -44.20 -35.44
CA LEU A 492 -30.51 -45.39 -34.64
C LEU A 492 -29.67 -46.59 -35.11
N PRO A 493 -29.50 -47.65 -34.29
CA PRO A 493 -28.85 -48.89 -34.73
C PRO A 493 -29.52 -49.48 -35.97
N ASN A 494 -28.72 -49.91 -36.95
CA ASN A 494 -29.16 -50.45 -38.25
C ASN A 494 -29.98 -49.48 -39.12
N GLU A 495 -29.96 -48.17 -38.85
CA GLU A 495 -30.64 -47.16 -39.66
C GLU A 495 -29.71 -46.63 -40.76
N TYR A 496 -30.28 -46.44 -41.96
CA TYR A 496 -29.66 -45.74 -43.09
C TYR A 496 -30.14 -44.29 -43.13
N VAL A 497 -29.24 -43.37 -43.43
CA VAL A 497 -29.57 -41.95 -43.61
C VAL A 497 -28.93 -41.39 -44.87
N ILE A 498 -29.71 -40.57 -45.57
CA ILE A 498 -29.28 -39.83 -46.75
C ILE A 498 -28.67 -38.51 -46.30
N VAL A 499 -27.43 -38.26 -46.68
CA VAL A 499 -26.72 -37.00 -46.48
C VAL A 499 -26.61 -36.28 -47.80
N CYS A 500 -27.23 -35.11 -47.90
CA CYS A 500 -27.23 -34.27 -49.10
C CYS A 500 -27.14 -32.79 -48.71
N PRO A 501 -27.00 -31.86 -49.67
CA PRO A 501 -27.05 -30.43 -49.38
C PRO A 501 -28.38 -30.02 -48.71
N ALA A 502 -28.30 -29.09 -47.77
CA ALA A 502 -29.47 -28.64 -47.01
C ALA A 502 -30.58 -28.03 -47.89
N ALA A 503 -30.19 -27.38 -49.00
CA ALA A 503 -31.12 -26.79 -49.96
C ALA A 503 -31.96 -27.85 -50.69
N ASP A 504 -31.42 -29.06 -50.84
CA ASP A 504 -31.98 -30.13 -51.67
C ASP A 504 -32.61 -31.26 -50.84
N SER A 505 -32.74 -31.08 -49.52
CA SER A 505 -33.26 -32.11 -48.62
C SER A 505 -34.69 -32.55 -48.97
N LEU A 506 -35.52 -31.64 -49.52
CA LEU A 506 -36.89 -32.00 -49.93
C LEU A 506 -36.93 -33.00 -51.09
N SER A 507 -35.91 -33.00 -51.96
CA SER A 507 -35.82 -33.90 -53.11
C SER A 507 -35.73 -35.37 -52.69
N TYR A 508 -35.21 -35.66 -51.50
CA TYR A 508 -35.04 -37.02 -50.98
C TYR A 508 -36.12 -37.45 -49.99
N GLN A 509 -37.14 -36.62 -49.71
CA GLN A 509 -38.08 -36.85 -48.59
C GLN A 509 -38.84 -38.17 -48.68
N SER A 510 -39.13 -38.64 -49.90
CA SER A 510 -39.82 -39.91 -50.14
C SER A 510 -38.94 -41.15 -50.02
N TYR A 511 -37.62 -41.00 -50.00
CA TYR A 511 -36.66 -42.12 -50.05
C TYR A 511 -36.20 -42.57 -48.67
N GLY A 512 -36.14 -41.65 -47.69
CA GLY A 512 -35.75 -42.02 -46.34
C GLY A 512 -35.42 -40.84 -45.44
N LYS A 513 -34.70 -41.14 -44.35
CA LYS A 513 -34.30 -40.15 -43.37
C LYS A 513 -33.14 -39.31 -43.89
N ILE A 514 -33.33 -38.00 -43.91
CA ILE A 514 -32.34 -37.04 -44.41
C ILE A 514 -31.62 -36.34 -43.25
N ILE A 515 -30.31 -36.21 -43.39
CA ILE A 515 -29.47 -35.41 -42.49
C ILE A 515 -28.57 -34.50 -43.34
N ALA A 516 -28.84 -33.20 -43.29
CA ALA A 516 -27.99 -32.21 -43.93
C ALA A 516 -26.87 -31.72 -42.98
N PRO A 517 -25.60 -31.70 -43.42
CA PRO A 517 -24.52 -31.02 -42.71
C PRO A 517 -24.60 -29.50 -42.93
N SER A 518 -23.79 -28.73 -42.19
CA SER A 518 -23.65 -27.27 -42.37
C SER A 518 -23.23 -26.87 -43.79
N SER A 519 -22.50 -27.76 -44.46
CA SER A 519 -22.07 -27.66 -45.85
C SER A 519 -21.86 -29.08 -46.38
N PHE A 520 -22.39 -29.39 -47.57
CA PHE A 520 -22.11 -30.67 -48.20
C PHE A 520 -20.78 -30.59 -48.95
N PRO A 521 -19.88 -31.59 -48.83
CA PRO A 521 -18.61 -31.54 -49.54
C PRO A 521 -18.85 -31.72 -51.05
N THR A 522 -18.11 -30.97 -51.87
CA THR A 522 -18.21 -31.09 -53.33
C THR A 522 -17.69 -32.45 -53.78
N LEU A 523 -18.53 -33.24 -54.43
CA LEU A 523 -18.12 -34.51 -55.03
C LEU A 523 -17.79 -34.27 -56.51
N THR A 524 -16.96 -35.12 -57.10
CA THR A 524 -16.44 -34.97 -58.46
C THR A 524 -16.76 -36.25 -59.22
N ASN A 525 -17.43 -36.13 -60.37
CA ASN A 525 -17.97 -37.27 -61.12
C ASN A 525 -16.93 -38.35 -61.45
N THR A 526 -15.68 -37.96 -61.74
CA THR A 526 -14.63 -38.90 -62.19
C THR A 526 -13.94 -39.66 -61.06
N ALA A 527 -13.51 -38.98 -60.01
CA ALA A 527 -12.83 -39.60 -58.87
C ALA A 527 -12.77 -38.61 -57.72
N GLY A 528 -12.87 -39.10 -56.48
CA GLY A 528 -12.88 -38.25 -55.31
C GLY A 528 -12.77 -39.06 -54.01
N LYS A 529 -12.99 -38.38 -52.88
CA LYS A 529 -12.98 -39.00 -51.56
C LYS A 529 -14.11 -38.46 -50.69
N VAL A 530 -14.68 -39.32 -49.86
CA VAL A 530 -15.59 -38.95 -48.77
C VAL A 530 -14.99 -39.45 -47.46
N ILE A 531 -14.97 -38.59 -46.44
CA ILE A 531 -14.38 -38.85 -45.13
C ILE A 531 -15.41 -38.48 -44.07
N LEU A 532 -15.72 -39.44 -43.20
CA LEU A 532 -16.59 -39.27 -42.04
C LEU A 532 -15.74 -39.29 -40.75
N LYS A 533 -15.86 -38.24 -39.92
CA LYS A 533 -15.15 -38.11 -38.65
C LYS A 533 -16.09 -37.88 -37.47
N SER A 534 -15.71 -38.38 -36.30
CA SER A 534 -16.44 -38.25 -35.04
C SER A 534 -16.32 -36.84 -34.43
N HIS A 535 -17.03 -36.63 -33.31
CA HIS A 535 -16.95 -35.40 -32.50
C HIS A 535 -15.57 -35.17 -31.87
N THR A 536 -14.70 -36.17 -31.84
CA THR A 536 -13.28 -36.08 -31.42
C THR A 536 -12.31 -36.20 -32.60
N GLU A 537 -12.79 -36.00 -33.84
CA GLU A 537 -12.01 -36.05 -35.09
C GLU A 537 -11.38 -37.42 -35.42
N ARG A 538 -11.82 -38.49 -34.75
CA ARG A 538 -11.45 -39.86 -35.13
C ARG A 538 -12.04 -40.17 -36.50
N LEU A 539 -11.24 -40.76 -37.38
CA LEU A 539 -11.73 -41.31 -38.65
C LEU A 539 -12.71 -42.44 -38.35
N ILE A 540 -13.97 -42.28 -38.76
CA ILE A 540 -15.00 -43.30 -38.62
C ILE A 540 -14.98 -44.19 -39.86
N ASP A 541 -15.14 -43.58 -41.03
CA ASP A 541 -15.05 -44.27 -42.32
C ASP A 541 -14.55 -43.31 -43.40
N SER A 542 -14.00 -43.86 -44.47
CA SER A 542 -13.73 -43.11 -45.69
C SER A 542 -13.76 -44.02 -46.92
N VAL A 543 -14.18 -43.44 -48.03
CA VAL A 543 -14.15 -44.07 -49.35
C VAL A 543 -13.46 -43.14 -50.34
N ALA A 544 -12.50 -43.66 -51.10
CA ALA A 544 -11.92 -42.99 -52.26
C ALA A 544 -12.46 -43.69 -53.51
N TYR A 545 -13.26 -42.99 -54.30
CA TYR A 545 -14.02 -43.58 -55.42
C TYR A 545 -13.47 -43.12 -56.77
N ALA A 546 -13.78 -43.88 -57.81
CA ALA A 546 -13.52 -43.53 -59.21
C ALA A 546 -14.65 -44.04 -60.10
N ASP A 547 -14.88 -43.36 -61.22
CA ASP A 547 -15.89 -43.69 -62.23
C ASP A 547 -15.66 -45.08 -62.88
N THR A 548 -14.45 -45.63 -62.75
CA THR A 548 -14.12 -47.00 -63.18
C THR A 548 -14.82 -48.05 -62.32
N TRP A 549 -15.32 -47.70 -61.13
CA TRP A 549 -16.00 -48.63 -60.22
C TRP A 549 -17.40 -49.01 -60.70
N TYR A 550 -18.03 -48.22 -61.56
CA TYR A 550 -19.33 -48.57 -62.16
C TYR A 550 -19.27 -49.85 -63.00
N ARG A 551 -18.10 -50.17 -63.60
CA ARG A 551 -17.86 -51.36 -64.44
C ARG A 551 -18.87 -51.55 -65.58
N ASP A 552 -19.58 -50.48 -65.93
CA ASP A 552 -20.61 -50.43 -66.95
C ASP A 552 -20.57 -49.04 -67.60
N ALA A 553 -20.48 -48.99 -68.94
CA ALA A 553 -20.31 -47.73 -69.66
C ALA A 553 -21.54 -46.82 -69.57
N THR A 554 -22.74 -47.39 -69.43
CA THR A 554 -23.99 -46.65 -69.29
C THR A 554 -24.09 -46.05 -67.89
N LYS A 555 -23.81 -46.84 -66.85
CA LYS A 555 -23.84 -46.35 -65.46
C LYS A 555 -22.75 -45.33 -65.17
N LYS A 556 -21.58 -45.54 -65.78
CA LYS A 556 -20.46 -44.60 -65.74
C LYS A 556 -20.80 -43.22 -66.34
N ALA A 557 -21.74 -43.15 -67.28
CA ALA A 557 -22.18 -41.89 -67.89
C ALA A 557 -23.12 -41.06 -67.01
N GLY A 558 -23.40 -41.51 -65.78
CA GLY A 558 -24.15 -40.81 -64.75
C GLY A 558 -25.58 -41.32 -64.57
N GLY A 559 -26.27 -40.81 -63.54
CA GLY A 559 -27.61 -41.20 -63.12
C GLY A 559 -27.68 -42.41 -62.17
N TRP A 560 -26.55 -43.06 -61.88
CA TRP A 560 -26.46 -44.21 -60.98
C TRP A 560 -25.52 -43.93 -59.82
N SER A 561 -25.80 -44.51 -58.66
CA SER A 561 -24.93 -44.46 -57.47
C SER A 561 -23.94 -45.62 -57.44
N LEU A 562 -22.92 -45.49 -56.59
CA LEU A 562 -22.00 -46.56 -56.22
C LEU A 562 -22.37 -47.07 -54.82
N GLU A 563 -22.74 -48.35 -54.76
CA GLU A 563 -23.09 -49.03 -53.51
C GLU A 563 -21.94 -49.90 -53.00
N LYS A 564 -21.79 -49.97 -51.67
CA LYS A 564 -20.80 -50.82 -51.02
C LYS A 564 -21.30 -52.28 -51.00
N LEU A 565 -20.60 -53.15 -51.73
CA LEU A 565 -20.97 -54.57 -51.91
C LEU A 565 -21.04 -55.38 -50.60
N ASP A 566 -20.12 -55.13 -49.67
CA ASP A 566 -20.11 -55.76 -48.35
C ASP A 566 -19.82 -54.67 -47.30
N LEU A 567 -20.85 -54.34 -46.53
CA LEU A 567 -20.77 -53.31 -45.49
C LEU A 567 -19.72 -53.64 -44.43
N PHE A 568 -19.47 -54.92 -44.16
CA PHE A 568 -18.60 -55.39 -43.07
C PHE A 568 -17.20 -55.80 -43.53
N SER A 569 -16.90 -55.70 -44.83
CA SER A 569 -15.57 -55.98 -45.35
C SER A 569 -14.57 -54.87 -45.01
N ASN A 570 -13.34 -55.28 -44.67
CA ASN A 570 -12.20 -54.39 -44.45
C ASN A 570 -11.44 -54.05 -45.74
N CYS A 571 -11.83 -54.61 -46.89
CA CYS A 571 -11.20 -54.30 -48.18
C CYS A 571 -11.57 -52.89 -48.63
N GLN A 572 -10.58 -52.05 -48.93
CA GLN A 572 -10.78 -50.71 -49.48
C GLN A 572 -10.27 -50.66 -50.92
N GLY A 573 -11.14 -50.26 -51.86
CA GLY A 573 -10.81 -50.10 -53.27
C GLY A 573 -11.25 -51.26 -54.17
N ALA A 574 -11.52 -50.95 -55.43
CA ALA A 574 -11.75 -51.97 -56.46
C ALA A 574 -10.41 -52.60 -56.86
N THR A 575 -10.26 -53.91 -56.72
CA THR A 575 -9.26 -54.65 -57.51
C THR A 575 -9.70 -54.57 -58.97
N ALA A 576 -8.76 -54.14 -59.82
CA ALA A 576 -8.94 -53.98 -61.27
C ALA A 576 -9.51 -55.25 -61.92
#